data_AF-A0A815JYU9-F1
#
_entry.id   AF-A0A815JYU9-F1
#
_cell.length_a   1.000
_cell.length_b   1.000
_cell.length_c   1.000
_cell.angle_alpha   90.00
_cell.angle_beta   90.00
_cell.angle_gamma   90.00
#
_symmetry.space_group_name_H-M   'P 1'
#
loop_
_entity.id
_entity.type
_entity.pdbx_description
1 polymer ?
#
loop_
_entity_poly.entity_id
_entity_poly.type
_entity_poly.pdbx_seq_one_letter_code
_entity_poly.pdbx_strand_id
1 'polypeptide(L)'
;METLNLLLNDDKLTWGQHQISMSLMCLLLQKRVPIPLSCIRTLVDFIVHDNIELRKYAVIGMTALCRLQKPPRVYVEKSLDEILRH
;
A
#
# COMPACT_ATOMS: atom_id res chain seq x y z
N MET A 1 -10.43 4.20 -6.28
CA MET A 1 -9.19 4.69 -5.61
C MET A 1 -8.84 6.09 -6.09
N GLU A 2 -8.88 6.38 -7.40
CA GLU A 2 -8.61 7.73 -7.94
C GLU A 2 -9.46 8.84 -7.31
N THR A 3 -10.76 8.65 -7.13
CA THR A 3 -11.63 9.66 -6.49
C THR A 3 -11.19 10.00 -5.06
N LEU A 4 -10.80 8.98 -4.28
CA LEU A 4 -10.25 9.20 -2.93
C LEU A 4 -8.90 9.91 -2.99
N ASN A 5 -8.09 9.60 -4.00
CA ASN A 5 -6.82 10.28 -4.20
C ASN A 5 -7.02 11.76 -4.53
N LEU A 6 -7.96 12.09 -5.42
CA LEU A 6 -8.30 13.48 -5.74
C LEU A 6 -8.78 14.23 -4.51
N LEU A 7 -9.62 13.59 -3.69
CA LEU A 7 -10.10 14.15 -2.44
C LEU A 7 -8.96 14.41 -1.45
N LEU A 8 -7.99 13.50 -1.33
CA LEU A 8 -6.83 13.67 -0.44
C LEU A 8 -5.85 14.77 -0.88
N ASN A 9 -5.94 15.23 -2.13
CA ASN A 9 -5.11 16.31 -2.65
C ASN A 9 -5.88 17.64 -2.76
N ASP A 10 -7.11 17.73 -2.22
CA ASP A 10 -7.87 18.97 -2.18
C ASP A 10 -7.54 19.75 -0.90
N ASP A 11 -6.96 20.94 -1.08
CA ASP A 11 -6.57 21.85 0.01
C ASP A 11 -7.75 22.33 0.88
N LYS A 12 -8.99 22.13 0.41
CA LYS A 12 -10.21 22.49 1.14
C LYS A 12 -10.66 21.44 2.14
N LEU A 13 -10.01 20.27 2.19
CA LEU A 13 -10.41 19.21 3.11
C LEU A 13 -10.03 19.55 4.55
N THR A 14 -11.00 19.37 5.44
CA THR A 14 -10.74 19.40 6.89
C THR A 14 -9.83 18.25 7.31
N TRP A 15 -9.14 18.39 8.45
CA TRP A 15 -8.28 17.32 8.98
C TRP A 15 -9.05 16.01 9.17
N GLY A 16 -10.29 16.07 9.66
CA GLY A 16 -11.11 14.88 9.89
C GLY A 16 -11.43 14.14 8.59
N GLN A 17 -11.69 14.88 7.51
CA GLN A 17 -11.91 14.31 6.20
C GLN A 17 -10.64 13.67 5.63
N HIS A 18 -9.46 14.28 5.84
CA HIS A 18 -8.18 13.67 5.48
C HIS A 18 -7.97 12.32 6.18
N GLN A 19 -8.25 12.28 7.47
CA GLN A 19 -8.08 11.06 8.28
C GLN A 19 -9.01 9.93 7.81
N ILE A 20 -10.29 10.24 7.60
CA ILE A 20 -11.28 9.29 7.06
C ILE A 20 -10.82 8.78 5.69
N SER A 21 -10.41 9.68 4.81
CA SER A 21 -10.04 9.34 3.44
C SER A 21 -8.78 8.48 3.37
N MET A 22 -7.77 8.78 4.20
CA MET A 22 -6.58 7.93 4.34
C MET A 22 -6.94 6.54 4.86
N SER A 23 -7.81 6.44 5.88
CA SER A 23 -8.24 5.14 6.40
C SER A 23 -8.97 4.30 5.34
N LEU A 24 -9.85 4.93 4.55
CA LEU A 24 -10.56 4.28 3.45
C LEU A 24 -9.61 3.83 2.35
N MET A 25 -8.61 4.65 2.01
CA MET A 25 -7.59 4.26 1.04
C MET A 25 -6.83 3.01 1.52
N CYS A 26 -6.42 2.96 2.78
CA CYS A 26 -5.75 1.78 3.36
C CYS A 26 -6.60 0.51 3.31
N LEU A 27 -7.91 0.61 3.52
CA LEU A 27 -8.82 -0.53 3.39
C LEU A 27 -8.92 -1.04 1.95
N LEU A 28 -8.88 -0.13 0.96
CA LEU A 28 -8.92 -0.49 -0.44
C LEU A 28 -7.64 -1.19 -0.92
N LEU A 29 -6.48 -0.86 -0.34
CA LEU A 29 -5.22 -1.56 -0.62
C LEU A 29 -5.30 -3.05 -0.26
N GLN A 30 -6.11 -3.44 0.73
CA GLN A 30 -6.24 -4.85 1.13
C GLN A 30 -7.06 -5.68 0.13
N LYS A 31 -7.87 -5.05 -0.72
CA LYS A 31 -8.61 -5.73 -1.78
C LYS A 31 -7.67 -5.87 -2.99
N ARG A 32 -7.70 -7.01 -3.69
CA ARG A 32 -6.91 -7.29 -4.91
C ARG A 32 -7.34 -6.42 -6.10
N VAL A 33 -7.39 -5.11 -5.92
CA VAL A 33 -7.76 -4.12 -6.91
C VAL A 33 -6.46 -3.49 -7.42
N PRO A 34 -6.33 -3.23 -8.74
CA PRO A 34 -5.21 -2.47 -9.26
C PRO A 34 -5.07 -1.13 -8.52
N ILE A 35 -3.86 -0.85 -8.04
CA ILE A 35 -3.59 0.36 -7.25
C ILE A 35 -3.03 1.43 -8.19
N PRO A 36 -3.71 2.58 -8.35
CA PRO A 36 -3.21 3.67 -9.18
C PRO A 36 -1.87 4.19 -8.66
N LEU A 37 -0.94 4.52 -9.57
CA LEU A 37 0.37 5.07 -9.21
C LEU A 37 0.24 6.39 -8.43
N SER A 38 -0.80 7.18 -8.72
CA SER A 38 -1.09 8.43 -8.00
C SER A 38 -1.36 8.18 -6.50
N CYS A 39 -2.03 7.08 -6.15
CA CYS A 39 -2.26 6.70 -4.76
C CYS A 39 -0.96 6.32 -4.04
N ILE A 40 -0.03 5.69 -4.74
CA ILE A 40 1.29 5.37 -4.19
C ILE A 40 2.07 6.66 -3.89
N ARG A 41 2.05 7.63 -4.81
CA ARG A 41 2.68 8.94 -4.58
C ARG A 41 2.10 9.65 -3.38
N THR A 42 0.77 9.75 -3.31
CA THR A 42 0.08 10.32 -2.15
C THR A 42 0.46 9.60 -0.85
N LEU A 43 0.53 8.26 -0.83
CA LEU A 43 1.01 7.56 0.37
C LEU A 43 2.44 7.93 0.77
N VAL A 44 3.35 8.12 -0.19
CA VAL A 44 4.73 8.54 0.07
C VAL A 44 4.78 9.97 0.61
N ASP A 45 4.04 10.89 0.00
CA ASP A 45 4.00 12.31 0.42
C ASP A 45 3.47 12.44 1.85
N PHE A 46 2.48 11.62 2.22
CA PHE A 46 1.90 11.64 3.57
C PHE A 46 2.79 11.01 4.67
N ILE A 47 3.93 10.37 4.33
CA ILE A 47 4.89 9.85 5.34
C ILE A 47 5.54 10.99 6.14
N VAL A 48 5.77 12.12 5.49
CA VAL A 48 6.42 13.30 6.09
C VAL A 48 5.41 14.36 6.53
N HIS A 49 4.12 14.04 6.51
CA HIS A 49 3.05 14.97 6.85
C HIS A 49 3.10 15.39 8.34
N ASP A 50 2.79 16.66 8.64
CA ASP A 50 2.87 17.20 10.01
C ASP A 50 1.97 16.45 11.01
N ASN A 51 0.76 16.08 10.56
CA ASN A 51 -0.18 15.28 11.34
C ASN A 51 0.33 13.82 11.54
N ILE A 52 0.54 13.44 12.81
CA ILE A 52 1.02 12.10 13.19
C ILE A 52 0.07 10.95 12.81
N GLU A 53 -1.24 11.17 12.85
CA GLU A 53 -2.21 10.12 12.51
C GLU A 53 -2.17 9.81 11.01
N LEU A 54 -2.02 10.84 10.17
CA LEU A 54 -1.89 10.63 8.72
C LEU A 54 -0.59 9.91 8.36
N ARG A 55 0.51 10.22 9.05
CA ARG A 55 1.77 9.48 8.91
C ARG A 55 1.62 8.00 9.26
N LYS A 56 0.91 7.68 10.35
CA LYS A 56 0.64 6.27 10.73
C LYS A 56 -0.12 5.55 9.61
N TYR A 57 -1.16 6.17 9.05
CA TYR A 57 -1.89 5.58 7.93
C TYR A 57 -1.01 5.41 6.69
N ALA A 58 -0.19 6.40 6.35
CA ALA A 58 0.75 6.33 5.23
C ALA A 58 1.73 5.14 5.37
N VAL A 59 2.33 4.97 6.55
CA VAL A 59 3.25 3.85 6.84
C VAL A 59 2.53 2.49 6.73
N ILE A 60 1.31 2.38 7.26
CA ILE A 60 0.49 1.16 7.12
C ILE A 60 0.20 0.87 5.65
N GLY A 61 -0.21 1.89 4.88
CA GLY A 61 -0.52 1.75 3.46
C GLY A 61 0.70 1.32 2.63
N MET A 62 1.86 1.93 2.87
CA MET A 62 3.12 1.54 2.22
C MET A 62 3.54 0.11 2.57
N THR A 63 3.36 -0.30 3.83
CA THR A 63 3.63 -1.68 4.25
C THR A 63 2.73 -2.67 3.52
N ALA A 64 1.43 -2.34 3.36
CA ALA A 64 0.49 -3.17 2.63
C ALA A 64 0.86 -3.27 1.14
N LEU A 65 1.23 -2.15 0.51
CA LEU A 65 1.70 -2.09 -0.88
C LEU A 65 2.90 -3.02 -1.12
N CYS A 66 3.93 -2.91 -0.29
CA CYS A 66 5.13 -3.76 -0.42
C CYS A 66 4.79 -5.25 -0.27
N ARG A 67 3.82 -5.60 0.59
CA ARG A 67 3.35 -6.99 0.72
C ARG A 67 2.64 -7.49 -0.52
N LEU A 68 1.86 -6.65 -1.19
CA LEU A 68 1.17 -7.01 -2.44
C LEU A 68 2.12 -7.20 -3.61
N GLN A 69 3.22 -6.46 -3.64
CA GLN A 69 4.25 -6.60 -4.68
C GLN A 69 5.19 -7.79 -4.47
N LYS A 70 5.12 -8.45 -3.31
CA LYS A 70 5.99 -9.61 -3.04
C LYS A 70 5.60 -10.76 -3.98
N PRO A 71 6.51 -11.23 -4.86
CA PRO A 71 6.22 -12.35 -5.73
C PRO A 71 5.91 -13.61 -4.91
N PRO A 72 5.04 -14.51 -5.42
CA PRO A 72 4.75 -15.76 -4.74
C PRO A 72 6.05 -16.55 -4.56
N ARG A 73 6.29 -17.06 -3.35
CA ARG A 73 7.45 -17.93 -3.08
C ARG A 73 7.22 -19.27 -3.78
N VAL A 74 8.00 -19.55 -4.81
CA VAL A 74 8.07 -20.89 -5.40
C VAL A 74 9.03 -21.70 -4.54
N TYR A 75 8.51 -22.68 -3.81
CA TYR A 75 9.35 -23.70 -3.19
C TYR A 75 9.78 -24.66 -4.29
N VAL A 76 11.05 -24.58 -4.69
CA VAL A 76 11.67 -25.61 -5.52
C VAL A 76 12.09 -26.71 -4.57
N GLU A 77 11.28 -27.76 -4.45
CA GLU A 77 11.77 -29.04 -3.91
C GLU A 77 12.89 -29.50 -4.85
N LYS A 78 14.14 -29.39 -4.39
CA LYS A 78 15.22 -30.15 -5.02
C LYS A 78 14.90 -31.62 -4.76
N SER A 79 14.46 -32.35 -5.78
CA SER A 79 14.44 -33.80 -5.73
C SER A 79 15.88 -34.27 -5.48
N LEU A 80 16.14 -34.77 -4.27
CA LEU A 80 17.42 -35.39 -3.91
C LEU A 80 17.76 -36.59 -4.83
N ASP A 81 16.78 -37.08 -5.59
CA ASP A 81 16.91 -38.20 -6.52
C ASP A 81 17.76 -37.90 -7.78
N GLU A 82 17.96 -36.63 -8.17
CA GLU A 82 18.80 -36.30 -9.33
C GLU A 82 20.29 -36.22 -8.98
N ILE A 83 20.65 -35.97 -7.72
CA ILE A 83 22.06 -35.82 -7.29
C ILE A 83 22.71 -37.18 -7.01
N LEU A 84 21.93 -38.21 -6.65
CA LEU A 84 22.44 -39.54 -6.30
C LEU A 84 22.55 -40.51 -7.50
N ARG A 85 22.29 -40.05 -8.73
CA ARG A 85 22.38 -40.87 -9.97
C ARG A 85 23.57 -40.54 -10.88
N HIS A 86 24.47 -39.66 -10.45
CA HIS A 86 25.74 -39.37 -11.12
C HIS A 86 26.92 -39.61 -10.18
#